data_AF-A0A357L1E6-F1
#
_entry.id   AF-A0A357L1E6-F1
#
_cell.length_a   1.000
_cell.length_b   1.000
_cell.length_c   1.000
_cell.angle_alpha   90.00
_cell.angle_beta   90.00
_cell.angle_gamma   90.00
#
_symmetry.space_group_name_H-M   'P 1'
#
loop_
_entity.id
_entity.type
_entity.pdbx_description
1 polymer ?
#
loop_
_entity_poly.entity_id
_entity_poly.type
_entity_poly.pdbx_seq_one_letter_code
_entity_poly.pdbx_strand_id
1 'polypeptide(L)' 'MTRSAYKHFLPLQTRWADNDVYGHINNVAYYGYFDTIVNEYLISAGALDIHRGAVIGLVVETGCRYFAPLEFP' A
#
# COMPACT_ATOMS: atom_id res chain seq x y z
N MET A 1 -2.19 -17.68 -4.49
CA MET A 1 -3.41 -17.08 -3.91
C MET A 1 -4.22 -16.45 -5.04
N THR A 2 -5.54 -16.55 -5.02
CA THR A 2 -6.43 -15.92 -6.00
C THR A 2 -6.91 -14.56 -5.52
N ARG A 3 -7.33 -13.67 -6.42
CA ARG A 3 -7.85 -12.34 -6.08
C ARG A 3 -9.00 -12.40 -5.06
N SER A 4 -9.83 -13.45 -5.11
CA SER A 4 -10.96 -13.67 -4.20
C SER A 4 -10.57 -13.91 -2.72
N ALA A 5 -9.28 -14.09 -2.41
CA ALA A 5 -8.81 -14.20 -1.03
C ALA A 5 -8.85 -12.86 -0.25
N TYR A 6 -8.90 -11.72 -0.96
CA TYR A 6 -8.89 -10.39 -0.36
C TYR A 6 -10.31 -9.82 -0.26
N LYS A 7 -10.62 -9.13 0.86
CA LYS A 7 -11.96 -8.61 1.17
C LYS A 7 -12.17 -7.14 0.80
N HIS A 8 -11.09 -6.39 0.62
CA HIS A 8 -11.12 -4.97 0.33
C HIS A 8 -10.16 -4.66 -0.83
N PHE A 9 -10.55 -3.70 -1.66
CA PHE A 9 -9.79 -3.25 -2.83
C PHE A 9 -9.87 -1.73 -2.91
N LEU A 10 -8.71 -1.09 -3.05
CA LEU A 10 -8.59 0.35 -3.26
C LEU A 10 -7.85 0.59 -4.58
N PRO A 11 -8.44 1.31 -5.55
CA PRO A 11 -7.71 1.78 -6.72
C PRO A 11 -6.61 2.76 -6.29
N LEU A 12 -5.37 2.50 -6.70
CA LEU A 12 -4.24 3.40 -6.49
C LEU A 12 -3.62 3.78 -7.83
N GLN A 13 -3.35 5.06 -8.00
CA GLN A 13 -2.68 5.58 -9.19
C GLN A 13 -1.16 5.49 -9.01
N THR A 14 -0.51 4.81 -9.94
CA THR A 14 0.95 4.78 -10.07
C THR A 14 1.47 6.17 -10.43
N ARG A 15 2.69 6.48 -10.01
CA ARG A 15 3.39 7.75 -10.26
C ARG A 15 4.62 7.50 -11.11
N TRP A 16 5.02 8.49 -11.91
CA TRP A 16 6.26 8.43 -12.68
C TRP A 16 7.48 8.04 -11.83
N ALA A 17 7.56 8.58 -10.61
CA ALA A 17 8.65 8.32 -9.67
C ALA A 17 8.63 6.92 -9.04
N ASP A 18 7.58 6.12 -9.27
CA ASP A 18 7.53 4.76 -8.78
C ASP A 18 8.43 3.83 -9.61
N ASN A 19 8.62 4.14 -10.91
CA ASN A 19 9.56 3.41 -11.75
C ASN A 19 11.01 3.75 -11.39
N ASP A 20 11.86 2.73 -11.23
CA ASP A 20 13.31 2.92 -11.11
C ASP A 20 14.01 2.88 -12.48
N VAL A 21 15.35 2.91 -12.45
CA VAL A 21 16.21 2.90 -13.64
C VAL A 21 16.03 1.65 -14.51
N TYR A 22 15.47 0.56 -13.97
CA TYR A 22 15.20 -0.65 -14.72
C TYR A 22 13.84 -0.63 -15.42
N GLY A 23 13.07 0.47 -15.31
CA GLY A 23 11.83 0.67 -16.06
C GLY A 23 10.59 0.03 -15.43
N HIS A 24 10.69 -0.51 -14.21
CA HIS A 24 9.58 -1.11 -13.47
C HIS A 24 9.42 -0.42 -12.13
N ILE A 25 8.24 -0.57 -11.52
CA ILE A 25 7.95 -0.08 -10.18
C ILE A 25 8.95 -0.67 -9.20
N ASN A 26 9.67 0.20 -8.52
CA ASN A 26 10.67 -0.18 -7.56
C ASN A 26 10.04 -0.96 -6.40
N ASN A 27 10.78 -1.94 -5.88
CA ASN A 27 10.32 -2.79 -4.78
C ASN A 27 9.93 -1.99 -3.52
N VAL A 28 10.56 -0.83 -3.27
CA VAL A 28 10.23 0.06 -2.14
C VAL A 28 8.88 0.75 -2.31
N ALA A 29 8.48 1.10 -3.55
CA ALA A 29 7.22 1.81 -3.80
C ALA A 29 5.99 1.02 -3.31
N TYR A 30 6.04 -0.31 -3.37
CA TYR A 30 4.98 -1.19 -2.87
C TYR A 30 4.66 -0.97 -1.38
N TYR A 31 5.65 -0.62 -0.55
CA TYR A 31 5.39 -0.34 0.87
C TYR A 31 4.59 0.94 1.07
N GLY A 32 4.78 1.94 0.20
CA GLY A 32 3.92 3.12 0.17
C GLY A 32 2.47 2.78 -0.20
N TYR A 33 2.26 1.82 -1.11
CA TYR A 33 0.92 1.35 -1.47
C TYR A 33 0.26 0.61 -0.30
N PHE A 34 1.00 -0.24 0.41
CA PHE A 34 0.51 -0.93 1.61
C PHE A 34 0.10 0.06 2.71
N ASP A 35 0.95 1.05 2.98
CA ASP A 35 0.65 2.07 3.97
C ASP A 35 -0.59 2.89 3.56
N THR A 36 -0.72 3.23 2.28
CA THR A 36 -1.88 3.96 1.76
C THR A 36 -3.17 3.16 1.93
N ILE A 37 -3.23 1.90 1.46
CA ILE A 37 -4.48 1.12 1.51
C ILE A 37 -4.89 0.77 2.95
N VAL A 38 -3.93 0.49 3.84
CA VAL A 38 -4.24 0.16 5.25
C VAL A 38 -4.76 1.39 5.98
N ASN A 39 -4.08 2.53 5.87
CA ASN A 39 -4.51 3.74 6.58
C ASN A 39 -5.80 4.32 5.99
N GLU A 40 -5.98 4.30 4.67
CA GLU A 40 -7.24 4.73 4.05
C GLU A 40 -8.42 3.88 4.55
N TYR A 41 -8.25 2.56 4.62
CA TYR A 41 -9.29 1.67 5.14
C TYR A 41 -9.62 1.93 6.61
N LEU A 42 -8.60 2.11 7.46
CA LEU A 42 -8.80 2.36 8.89
C LEU A 42 -9.45 3.72 9.16
N ILE A 43 -9.07 4.76 8.42
CA ILE A 43 -9.65 6.11 8.54
C ILE A 43 -11.09 6.10 8.03
N SER A 44 -11.35 5.52 6.85
CA SER A 44 -12.70 5.50 6.27
C SER A 44 -13.69 4.69 7.10
N ALA A 45 -13.23 3.64 7.80
CA ALA A 45 -14.02 2.87 8.75
C ALA A 45 -14.21 3.57 10.12
N GLY A 46 -13.59 4.73 10.35
CA GLY A 46 -13.60 5.43 11.64
C GLY A 46 -12.82 4.73 12.76
N ALA A 47 -11.98 3.76 12.41
CA ALA A 47 -11.15 3.00 13.35
C ALA A 47 -9.85 3.72 13.74
N LEU A 48 -9.42 4.70 12.94
CA LEU A 48 -8.20 5.48 13.15
C LEU A 48 -8.46 6.98 12.92
N ASP A 49 -8.11 7.80 13.90
CA ASP A 49 -8.03 9.26 13.77
C ASP A 49 -6.57 9.69 13.92
N ILE A 50 -5.91 9.96 12.80
CA ILE A 50 -4.49 10.34 12.75
C ILE A 50 -4.21 11.76 13.27
N HIS A 51 -5.24 12.58 13.49
CA HIS A 51 -5.08 13.98 13.90
C HIS A 51 -5.39 14.17 15.39
N ARG A 52 -6.39 13.47 15.92
CA ARG A 52 -6.89 13.65 17.29
C ARG A 52 -7.01 12.36 18.09
N GLY A 53 -6.77 11.20 17.48
CA GLY A 53 -6.82 9.91 18.15
C GLY A 53 -5.72 9.77 19.20
N ALA A 54 -6.07 9.19 20.34
CA ALA A 54 -5.09 8.86 21.39
C ALA A 54 -4.28 7.58 21.09
N VAL A 55 -4.67 6.84 20.06
CA VAL A 55 -4.08 5.54 19.66
C VAL A 55 -3.57 5.64 18.24
N ILE A 56 -2.37 5.11 18.00
CA ILE A 56 -1.74 5.01 16.68
C ILE A 56 -1.41 3.56 16.35
N GLY A 57 -1.33 3.25 15.05
CA GLY A 57 -0.80 1.98 14.56
C GLY A 57 0.70 2.09 14.32
N LEU A 58 1.49 1.14 14.83
CA LEU A 58 2.91 1.01 14.53
C LEU A 58 3.15 -0.28 13.76
N VAL A 59 3.74 -0.15 12.57
CA VAL A 59 4.12 -1.30 11.74
C VAL A 59 5.53 -1.73 12.15
N VAL A 60 5.62 -2.82 12.93
CA VAL A 60 6.89 -3.33 13.48
C VAL A 60 7.59 -4.32 12.55
N GLU A 61 6.85 -4.96 11.64
CA GLU A 61 7.36 -5.91 10.66
C GLU A 61 6.51 -5.87 9.39
N THR A 62 7.16 -5.98 8.24
CA THR A 62 6.50 -6.17 6.95
C THR A 62 7.27 -7.17 6.08
N GLY A 63 6.56 -7.84 5.18
CA GLY A 63 7.15 -8.72 4.19
C GLY A 63 6.45 -8.60 2.86
N CYS A 64 7.22 -8.50 1.77
CA CYS A 64 6.70 -8.47 0.41
C CYS A 64 7.39 -9.52 -0.45
N ARG A 65 6.61 -10.30 -1.20
CA ARG A 65 7.10 -11.22 -2.22
C ARG A 65 6.66 -10.70 -3.58
N TYR A 66 7.64 -10.47 -4.45
CA TYR A 66 7.43 -9.94 -5.80
C TYR A 66 7.35 -11.12 -6.78
N PHE A 67 6.19 -11.28 -7.42
CA PHE A 67 5.93 -12.42 -8.33
C PHE A 67 6.13 -12.06 -9.80
N ALA A 68 5.77 -10.83 -10.19
CA ALA A 68 5.95 -10.27 -11.52
C ALA A 68 6.07 -8.74 -11.41
N PRO A 69 6.79 -8.07 -12.31
CA PRO A 69 6.91 -6.62 -12.30
C PRO A 69 5.60 -5.93 -12.72
N LEU A 70 5.46 -4.67 -12.29
CA LEU A 70 4.46 -3.71 -12.73
C LEU A 70 5.22 -2.46 -13.21
N GLU A 71 4.66 -1.69 -14.14
CA GLU A 71 5.28 -0.50 -14.71
C GLU A 71 4.29 0.66 -14.67
N PHE A 72 4.77 1.89 -14.44
CA PHE A 72 3.97 3.09 -14.66
C PHE A 72 3.72 3.34 -16.17
N PRO A 73 2.54 3.86 -16.56
CA PRO A 73 1.34 4.03 -15.74
C PRO A 73 0.59 2.72 -15.48
#